data_AF-A0AAE3YUR4-F1
#
_entry.id   AF-A0AAE3YUR4-F1
#
_cell.length_a   1.000
_cell.length_b   1.000
_cell.length_c   1.000
_cell.angle_alpha   90.00
_cell.angle_beta   90.00
_cell.angle_gamma   90.00
#
_symmetry.space_group_name_H-M   'P 1'
#
loop_
_entity.id
_entity.type
_entity.pdbx_description
1 polymer ?
#
loop_
_entity_poly.entity_id
_entity_poly.type
_entity_poly.pdbx_seq_one_letter_code
_entity_poly.pdbx_strand_id
1 'polypeptide(L)'
;MAEEMVPFTGDPDTTVHAAERARAGPHPLVLIGPTDVTDGHARRLRELFAAVESIAVRPVRLRHDAIRTDAAPAHVLRALRLPPGMEPPPEGALNPYLLVTAGEVFRRGLRAGLPAPVLTRTISCTRAPCPAAAHCGHCPACLTRRAGLLAALGRDNTPYVSDAWNVADHDATLRDHEAVRRWLRHDLTGVELALPPTAPPDTSPDALRAALERGRTELRRMFDTGGDRRSEPSAA
;
A
#
# COMPACT_ATOMS: atom_id res chain seq x y z
N MET A 1 28.25 -15.55 5.96
CA MET A 1 27.03 -16.25 5.48
C MET A 1 26.31 -15.31 4.53
N ALA A 2 25.76 -15.80 3.43
CA ALA A 2 24.94 -14.95 2.57
C ALA A 2 23.67 -14.53 3.33
N GLU A 3 23.33 -13.25 3.29
CA GLU A 3 22.10 -12.68 3.84
C GLU A 3 21.21 -12.25 2.68
N GLU A 4 19.91 -12.46 2.82
CA GLU A 4 18.92 -11.90 1.89
C GLU A 4 18.43 -10.56 2.43
N MET A 5 18.49 -9.51 1.63
CA MET A 5 18.05 -8.16 2.02
C MET A 5 16.81 -7.76 1.24
N VAL A 6 15.78 -7.26 1.94
CA VAL A 6 14.56 -6.77 1.30
C VAL A 6 14.12 -5.43 1.92
N PRO A 7 13.60 -4.48 1.12
CA PRO A 7 13.03 -3.24 1.65
C PRO A 7 11.84 -3.48 2.58
N PHE A 8 11.71 -2.68 3.64
CA PHE A 8 10.64 -2.75 4.63
C PHE A 8 10.23 -1.37 5.14
N THR A 9 9.42 -0.66 4.34
CA THR A 9 8.93 0.70 4.61
C THR A 9 7.63 0.72 5.42
N GLY A 10 7.01 -0.46 5.60
CA GLY A 10 5.76 -0.64 6.34
C GLY A 10 4.51 -0.46 5.48
N ASP A 11 4.68 -0.23 4.17
CA ASP A 11 3.57 -0.24 3.22
C ASP A 11 3.08 -1.67 2.92
N PRO A 12 1.88 -1.85 2.32
CA PRO A 12 1.33 -3.17 2.05
C PRO A 12 2.28 -4.07 1.28
N ASP A 13 2.88 -3.56 0.20
CA ASP A 13 3.77 -4.32 -0.66
C ASP A 13 5.00 -4.80 0.09
N THR A 14 5.77 -3.90 0.70
CA THR A 14 6.99 -4.29 1.40
C THR A 14 6.72 -5.20 2.60
N THR A 15 5.58 -5.01 3.27
CA THR A 15 5.15 -5.87 4.39
C THR A 15 4.79 -7.27 3.91
N VAL A 16 4.00 -7.38 2.84
CA VAL A 16 3.60 -8.68 2.28
C VAL A 16 4.80 -9.38 1.65
N HIS A 17 5.69 -8.66 1.00
CA HIS A 17 6.94 -9.22 0.47
C HIS A 17 7.79 -9.79 1.59
N ALA A 18 8.02 -9.00 2.65
CA ALA A 18 8.76 -9.46 3.81
C ALA A 18 8.14 -10.73 4.42
N ALA A 19 6.81 -10.81 4.52
CA ALA A 19 6.10 -12.00 4.98
C ALA A 19 6.30 -13.23 4.08
N GLU A 20 6.19 -13.06 2.75
CA GLU A 20 6.43 -14.14 1.79
C GLU A 20 7.89 -14.63 1.87
N ARG A 21 8.85 -13.71 1.99
CA ARG A 21 10.28 -14.04 2.10
C ARG A 21 10.65 -14.61 3.48
N ALA A 22 10.01 -14.20 4.56
CA ALA A 22 10.20 -14.77 5.89
C ALA A 22 9.80 -16.25 5.96
N ARG A 23 8.96 -16.71 5.03
CA ARG A 23 8.49 -18.10 4.93
C ARG A 23 9.24 -18.95 3.91
N ALA A 24 10.16 -18.38 3.16
CA ALA A 24 10.83 -19.06 2.05
C ALA A 24 12.33 -18.76 2.02
N GLY A 25 13.12 -19.70 1.53
CA GLY A 25 14.55 -19.50 1.26
C GLY A 25 15.48 -19.94 2.41
N PRO A 26 16.77 -20.16 2.11
CA PRO A 26 17.68 -20.86 3.02
C PRO A 26 18.56 -19.94 3.90
N HIS A 27 18.57 -18.64 3.66
CA HIS A 27 19.51 -17.70 4.31
C HIS A 27 18.87 -17.01 5.53
N PRO A 28 19.57 -16.17 6.30
CA PRO A 28 18.89 -15.18 7.15
C PRO A 28 18.22 -14.09 6.30
N LEU A 29 17.12 -13.50 6.78
CA LEU A 29 16.43 -12.39 6.12
C LEU A 29 16.69 -11.08 6.88
N VAL A 30 17.14 -10.05 6.17
CA VAL A 30 17.36 -8.72 6.71
C VAL A 30 16.37 -7.77 6.05
N LEU A 31 15.45 -7.25 6.86
CA LEU A 31 14.48 -6.24 6.47
C LEU A 31 15.13 -4.87 6.61
N ILE A 32 15.21 -4.10 5.54
CA ILE A 32 15.83 -2.78 5.52
C ILE A 32 14.73 -1.72 5.69
N GLY A 33 14.66 -1.12 6.86
CA GLY A 33 13.73 -0.04 7.19
C GLY A 33 14.36 1.35 7.04
N PRO A 34 13.54 2.39 6.90
CA PRO A 34 14.01 3.77 6.80
C PRO A 34 14.60 4.29 8.13
N THR A 35 15.58 5.19 8.05
CA THR A 35 16.21 5.83 9.22
C THR A 35 15.53 7.12 9.68
N ASP A 36 14.88 7.84 8.77
CA ASP A 36 14.27 9.14 9.05
C ASP A 36 12.74 9.02 9.05
N VAL A 37 12.21 8.54 10.18
CA VAL A 37 10.79 8.36 10.40
C VAL A 37 10.40 8.91 11.77
N THR A 38 9.21 9.49 11.83
CA THR A 38 8.58 9.89 13.09
C THR A 38 8.36 8.71 14.05
N ASP A 39 8.18 8.99 15.34
CA ASP A 39 7.90 7.97 16.37
C ASP A 39 6.67 7.10 16.05
N GLY A 40 5.62 7.70 15.48
CA GLY A 40 4.40 6.99 15.12
C GLY A 40 4.64 5.95 14.02
N HIS A 41 5.41 6.34 13.00
CA HIS A 41 5.82 5.45 11.92
C HIS A 41 6.79 4.39 12.44
N ALA A 42 7.78 4.75 13.25
CA ALA A 42 8.70 3.79 13.87
C ALA A 42 7.97 2.74 14.73
N ARG A 43 6.99 3.15 15.54
CA ARG A 43 6.13 2.22 16.31
C ARG A 43 5.38 1.29 15.39
N ARG A 44 4.79 1.82 14.31
CA ARG A 44 4.03 1.02 13.35
C ARG A 44 4.93 0.02 12.61
N LEU A 45 6.14 0.42 12.21
CA LEU A 45 7.14 -0.47 11.63
C LEU A 45 7.50 -1.61 12.57
N ARG A 46 7.69 -1.35 13.88
CA ARG A 46 7.94 -2.39 14.87
C ARG A 46 6.78 -3.38 15.00
N GLU A 47 5.53 -2.90 14.98
CA GLU A 47 4.35 -3.78 15.00
C GLU A 47 4.29 -4.69 13.77
N LEU A 48 4.54 -4.12 12.58
CA LEU A 48 4.57 -4.89 11.33
C LEU A 48 5.73 -5.88 11.31
N PHE A 49 6.90 -5.47 11.80
CA PHE A 49 8.07 -6.33 11.95
C PHE A 49 7.77 -7.53 12.85
N ALA A 50 7.21 -7.30 14.04
CA ALA A 50 6.85 -8.36 14.98
C ALA A 50 5.86 -9.36 14.35
N ALA A 51 4.93 -8.88 13.52
CA ALA A 51 4.02 -9.77 12.80
C ALA A 51 4.75 -10.65 11.76
N VAL A 52 5.68 -10.07 10.99
CA VAL A 52 6.52 -10.85 10.04
C VAL A 52 7.42 -11.83 10.77
N GLU A 53 8.05 -11.42 11.86
CA GLU A 53 8.90 -12.27 12.70
C GLU A 53 8.11 -13.46 13.27
N SER A 54 6.88 -13.23 13.73
CA SER A 54 6.03 -14.27 14.33
C SER A 54 5.65 -15.41 13.37
N ILE A 55 5.70 -15.17 12.06
CA ILE A 55 5.37 -16.16 11.02
C ILE A 55 6.61 -16.71 10.31
N ALA A 56 7.80 -16.25 10.70
CA ALA A 56 9.03 -16.59 10.01
C ALA A 56 9.47 -18.04 10.27
N VAL A 57 10.00 -18.69 9.23
CA VAL A 57 10.59 -20.05 9.32
C VAL A 57 12.13 -20.01 9.28
N ARG A 58 12.69 -18.81 9.25
CA ARG A 58 14.12 -18.50 9.17
C ARG A 58 14.40 -17.26 10.01
N PRO A 59 15.65 -17.02 10.45
CA PRO A 59 15.98 -15.81 11.20
C PRO A 59 15.64 -14.55 10.39
N VAL A 60 14.91 -13.62 11.01
CA VAL A 60 14.58 -12.31 10.43
C VAL A 60 15.13 -11.22 11.35
N ARG A 61 15.71 -10.17 10.79
CA ARG A 61 16.17 -9.00 11.55
C ARG A 61 15.77 -7.71 10.84
N LEU A 62 15.44 -6.68 11.61
CA LEU A 62 15.23 -5.33 11.10
C LEU A 62 16.53 -4.54 11.22
N ARG A 63 17.01 -3.98 10.10
CA ARG A 63 18.09 -3.01 10.05
C ARG A 63 17.53 -1.69 9.56
N HIS A 64 17.83 -0.60 10.28
CA HIS A 64 17.56 0.73 9.78
C HIS A 64 18.77 1.16 8.96
N ASP A 65 18.55 1.47 7.70
CA ASP A 65 19.58 1.92 6.77
C ASP A 65 19.03 3.11 6.00
N ALA A 66 19.90 3.88 5.34
CA ALA A 66 19.52 5.11 4.63
C ALA A 66 18.71 4.83 3.35
N ILE A 67 17.57 4.16 3.47
CA ILE A 67 16.48 4.22 2.50
C ILE A 67 15.80 5.56 2.72
N ARG A 68 15.99 6.48 1.79
CA ARG A 68 15.25 7.74 1.80
C ARG A 68 13.74 7.46 1.67
N THR A 69 12.97 8.08 2.55
CA THR A 69 11.50 7.97 2.66
C THR A 69 10.76 8.91 1.71
N ASP A 70 11.49 9.67 0.88
CA ASP A 70 10.93 10.44 -0.25
C ASP A 70 10.27 9.54 -1.31
N ALA A 71 10.59 8.24 -1.30
CA ALA A 71 9.79 7.19 -1.89
C ALA A 71 8.50 6.97 -1.08
N ALA A 72 7.48 7.82 -1.31
CA ALA A 72 6.09 7.47 -1.00
C ALA A 72 5.77 6.06 -1.56
N PRO A 73 4.79 5.32 -0.99
CA PRO A 73 4.48 3.95 -1.42
C PRO A 73 4.29 3.86 -2.94
N ALA A 74 5.34 3.47 -3.66
CA ALA A 74 5.48 3.72 -5.08
C ALA A 74 4.61 2.78 -5.95
N HIS A 75 3.76 1.97 -5.35
CA HIS A 75 3.10 0.87 -6.03
C HIS A 75 1.61 1.11 -6.33
N VAL A 76 0.94 2.01 -5.59
CA VAL A 76 -0.47 2.34 -5.85
C VAL A 76 -0.66 3.67 -6.58
N LEU A 77 0.34 4.56 -6.54
CA LEU A 77 0.25 5.91 -7.11
C LEU A 77 0.90 6.05 -8.49
N ARG A 78 1.27 4.98 -9.19
CA ARG A 78 1.88 5.09 -10.52
C ARG A 78 0.87 5.16 -11.68
N ALA A 79 -0.39 4.81 -11.45
CA ALA A 79 -1.47 4.96 -12.44
C ALA A 79 -2.21 6.31 -12.37
N LEU A 80 -1.91 7.11 -11.34
CA LEU A 80 -2.40 8.47 -11.15
C LEU A 80 -1.17 9.35 -11.17
N ARG A 81 -0.94 10.13 -12.24
CA ARG A 81 0.18 11.07 -12.33
C ARG A 81 0.49 11.69 -10.96
N LEU A 82 1.67 11.42 -10.42
CA LEU A 82 2.14 12.04 -9.19
C LEU A 82 2.09 13.57 -9.37
N PRO A 83 1.81 14.35 -8.30
CA PRO A 83 2.13 15.76 -8.29
C PRO A 83 3.64 15.97 -8.59
N PRO A 84 4.05 17.10 -9.16
CA PRO A 84 5.46 17.44 -9.33
C PRO A 84 6.21 17.35 -7.98
N GLY A 85 7.35 16.67 -7.93
CA GLY A 85 8.25 16.66 -6.76
C GLY A 85 8.45 15.31 -6.04
N MET A 86 8.04 14.17 -6.59
CA MET A 86 8.41 12.85 -6.07
C MET A 86 9.39 12.13 -7.01
N GLU A 87 10.57 11.77 -6.50
CA GLU A 87 11.62 11.07 -7.24
C GLU A 87 11.29 9.56 -7.40
N PRO A 88 11.78 8.90 -8.46
CA PRO A 88 11.60 7.48 -8.65
C PRO A 88 12.35 6.66 -7.56
N PRO A 89 11.88 5.44 -7.24
CA PRO A 89 12.57 4.53 -6.34
C PRO A 89 13.97 4.18 -6.88
N PRO A 90 14.92 3.80 -6.01
CA PRO A 90 16.30 3.49 -6.38
C PRO A 90 16.39 2.37 -7.42
N GLU A 91 17.42 2.45 -8.25
CA GLU A 91 17.73 1.53 -9.34
C GLU A 91 17.91 0.08 -8.79
N GLY A 92 17.26 -0.91 -9.42
CA GLY A 92 17.41 -2.34 -9.10
C GLY A 92 16.39 -2.94 -8.12
N ALA A 93 15.54 -2.15 -7.47
CA ALA A 93 14.43 -2.69 -6.66
C ALA A 93 13.26 -3.08 -7.57
N LEU A 94 13.20 -4.35 -7.99
CA LEU A 94 12.05 -4.92 -8.68
C LEU A 94 10.84 -4.88 -7.75
N ASN A 95 9.73 -4.27 -8.17
CA ASN A 95 8.47 -4.41 -7.44
C ASN A 95 7.79 -5.73 -7.84
N PRO A 96 7.77 -6.77 -6.98
CA PRO A 96 7.13 -8.05 -7.31
C PRO A 96 5.60 -7.94 -7.45
N TYR A 97 5.01 -6.81 -7.08
CA TYR A 97 3.57 -6.56 -7.11
C TYR A 97 3.14 -5.53 -8.16
N LEU A 98 4.02 -5.15 -9.11
CA LEU A 98 3.67 -4.20 -10.18
C LEU A 98 2.38 -4.56 -10.93
N LEU A 99 2.13 -5.86 -11.12
CA LEU A 99 0.96 -6.38 -11.85
C LEU A 99 -0.15 -6.90 -10.93
N VAL A 100 -0.14 -6.47 -9.67
CA VAL A 100 -0.97 -7.02 -8.60
C VAL A 100 -1.80 -5.88 -8.01
N THR A 101 -3.11 -6.10 -7.83
CA THR A 101 -3.99 -5.10 -7.19
C THR A 101 -3.74 -5.02 -5.69
N ALA A 102 -4.17 -3.93 -5.05
CA ALA A 102 -4.10 -3.82 -3.59
C ALA A 102 -4.84 -4.98 -2.89
N GLY A 103 -6.03 -5.37 -3.39
CA GLY A 103 -6.74 -6.53 -2.87
C GLY A 103 -6.01 -7.86 -3.07
N GLU A 104 -5.29 -8.03 -4.18
CA GLU A 104 -4.42 -9.19 -4.42
C GLU A 104 -3.20 -9.20 -3.48
N VAL A 105 -2.60 -8.03 -3.20
CA VAL A 105 -1.50 -7.89 -2.22
C VAL A 105 -1.98 -8.30 -0.82
N PHE A 106 -3.11 -7.79 -0.34
CA PHE A 106 -3.64 -8.19 0.97
C PHE A 106 -3.97 -9.69 1.04
N ARG A 107 -4.52 -10.28 -0.03
CA ARG A 107 -4.75 -11.74 -0.10
C ARG A 107 -3.44 -12.54 -0.07
N ARG A 108 -2.37 -12.04 -0.68
CA ARG A 108 -1.03 -12.64 -0.54
C ARG A 108 -0.52 -12.57 0.89
N GLY A 109 -0.70 -11.42 1.56
CA GLY A 109 -0.38 -11.27 2.98
C GLY A 109 -1.07 -12.31 3.86
N LEU A 110 -2.39 -12.50 3.67
CA LEU A 110 -3.15 -13.53 4.37
C LEU A 110 -2.60 -14.94 4.10
N ARG A 111 -2.30 -15.28 2.84
CA ARG A 111 -1.70 -16.59 2.48
C ARG A 111 -0.31 -16.78 3.08
N ALA A 112 0.47 -15.70 3.19
CA ALA A 112 1.75 -15.70 3.90
C ALA A 112 1.55 -15.83 5.42
N GLY A 113 0.33 -15.76 5.95
CA GLY A 113 0.05 -15.95 7.38
C GLY A 113 -0.02 -14.66 8.17
N LEU A 114 0.06 -13.49 7.52
CA LEU A 114 -0.17 -12.22 8.22
C LEU A 114 -1.63 -12.16 8.72
N PRO A 115 -1.85 -11.82 10.00
CA PRO A 115 -3.19 -11.61 10.52
C PRO A 115 -3.89 -10.44 9.83
N ALA A 116 -5.20 -10.54 9.58
CA ALA A 116 -5.98 -9.44 9.00
C ALA A 116 -5.83 -8.09 9.75
N PRO A 117 -5.78 -8.04 11.11
CA PRO A 117 -5.52 -6.79 11.84
C PRO A 117 -4.14 -6.17 11.59
N VAL A 118 -3.15 -6.94 11.12
CA VAL A 118 -1.83 -6.42 10.73
C VAL A 118 -1.93 -5.75 9.36
N LEU A 119 -2.70 -6.32 8.45
CA LEU A 119 -2.92 -5.74 7.11
C LEU A 119 -3.65 -4.38 7.19
N THR A 120 -4.56 -4.19 8.14
CA THR A 120 -5.20 -2.87 8.38
C THR A 120 -4.26 -1.83 8.99
N ARG A 121 -3.06 -2.24 9.41
CA ARG A 121 -2.03 -1.37 10.01
C ARG A 121 -0.91 -0.96 9.05
N THR A 122 -0.77 -1.56 7.87
CA THR A 122 0.23 -1.14 6.88
C THR A 122 0.00 0.31 6.41
N ILE A 123 1.07 1.03 6.09
CA ILE A 123 1.07 2.47 5.84
C ILE A 123 0.93 2.75 4.34
N SER A 124 -0.09 3.51 3.93
CA SER A 124 -0.28 3.90 2.52
C SER A 124 -0.57 5.38 2.34
N CYS A 125 -0.83 6.13 3.41
CA CYS A 125 -1.22 7.53 3.32
C CYS A 125 -0.04 8.38 2.82
N THR A 126 -0.31 9.26 1.86
CA THR A 126 0.70 10.16 1.27
C THR A 126 0.55 11.62 1.69
N ARG A 127 -0.36 11.92 2.63
CA ARG A 127 -0.52 13.26 3.18
C ARG A 127 0.23 13.39 4.52
N ALA A 128 1.12 14.37 4.60
CA ALA A 128 1.86 14.75 5.80
C ALA A 128 1.26 16.01 6.47
N PRO A 129 1.37 16.18 7.80
CA PRO A 129 1.57 15.16 8.82
C PRO A 129 0.20 14.79 9.41
N CYS A 130 -0.48 13.83 8.78
CA CYS A 130 -1.37 12.99 9.58
C CYS A 130 -0.51 12.40 10.71
N PRO A 131 -0.96 12.32 11.99
CA PRO A 131 -0.18 11.66 13.04
C PRO A 131 0.34 10.35 12.47
N ALA A 132 1.65 10.11 12.49
CA ALA A 132 2.32 9.34 11.44
C ALA A 132 1.98 7.84 11.29
N ALA A 133 0.96 7.36 12.00
CA ALA A 133 0.35 6.04 11.84
C ALA A 133 -1.14 6.10 11.44
N ALA A 134 -1.68 7.30 11.19
CA ALA A 134 -3.07 7.54 10.87
C ALA A 134 -3.23 7.77 9.36
N HIS A 135 -4.28 7.20 8.81
CA HIS A 135 -4.62 7.36 7.40
C HIS A 135 -5.62 8.51 7.24
N CYS A 136 -5.40 9.44 6.30
CA CYS A 136 -6.31 10.59 6.15
C CYS A 136 -7.75 10.18 5.77
N GLY A 137 -7.92 9.02 5.12
CA GLY A 137 -9.23 8.49 4.73
C GLY A 137 -9.61 8.74 3.29
N HIS A 138 -9.18 9.87 2.72
CA HIS A 138 -9.69 10.33 1.43
C HIS A 138 -8.63 10.48 0.34
N CYS A 139 -7.32 10.48 0.64
CA CYS A 139 -6.31 10.58 -0.43
C CYS A 139 -6.36 9.36 -1.36
N PRO A 140 -5.92 9.48 -2.62
CA PRO A 140 -6.01 8.37 -3.58
C PRO A 140 -5.37 7.06 -3.10
N ALA A 141 -4.27 7.15 -2.35
CA ALA A 141 -3.63 5.98 -1.75
C ALA A 141 -4.46 5.37 -0.61
N CYS A 142 -5.13 6.19 0.22
CA CYS A 142 -6.07 5.69 1.25
C CYS A 142 -7.30 5.05 0.63
N LEU A 143 -7.85 5.63 -0.44
CA LEU A 143 -9.02 5.10 -1.15
C LEU A 143 -8.71 3.76 -1.84
N THR A 144 -7.57 3.67 -2.52
CA THR A 144 -7.16 2.42 -3.16
C THR A 144 -6.82 1.34 -2.14
N ARG A 145 -6.19 1.71 -1.02
CA ARG A 145 -6.01 0.83 0.14
C ARG A 145 -7.35 0.30 0.64
N ARG A 146 -8.33 1.17 0.88
CA ARG A 146 -9.66 0.79 1.37
C ARG A 146 -10.34 -0.18 0.41
N ALA A 147 -10.31 0.12 -0.88
CA ALA A 147 -10.85 -0.76 -1.93
C ALA A 147 -10.18 -2.14 -1.90
N GLY A 148 -8.85 -2.18 -1.74
CA GLY A 148 -8.11 -3.43 -1.60
C GLY A 148 -8.47 -4.22 -0.34
N LEU A 149 -8.57 -3.56 0.83
CA LEU A 149 -8.96 -4.20 2.08
C LEU A 149 -10.39 -4.77 2.00
N LEU A 150 -11.33 -4.02 1.45
CA LEU A 150 -12.69 -4.50 1.19
C LEU A 150 -12.69 -5.70 0.24
N ALA A 151 -11.90 -5.65 -0.84
CA ALA A 151 -11.80 -6.76 -1.80
C ALA A 151 -11.17 -8.03 -1.20
N ALA A 152 -10.24 -7.88 -0.25
CA ALA A 152 -9.52 -9.00 0.36
C ALA A 152 -10.19 -9.57 1.62
N LEU A 153 -10.77 -8.70 2.46
CA LEU A 153 -11.25 -9.02 3.80
C LEU A 153 -12.78 -8.90 3.93
N GLY A 154 -13.46 -8.31 2.94
CA GLY A 154 -14.88 -7.96 3.00
C GLY A 154 -15.20 -6.80 3.95
N ARG A 155 -14.20 -6.22 4.63
CA ARG A 155 -14.33 -5.11 5.58
C ARG A 155 -13.04 -4.33 5.69
N ASP A 156 -13.13 -3.07 6.10
CA ASP A 156 -11.98 -2.23 6.42
C ASP A 156 -12.15 -1.59 7.80
N ASN A 157 -11.36 -2.06 8.77
CA ASN A 157 -11.36 -1.57 10.15
C ASN A 157 -10.21 -0.55 10.41
N THR A 158 -9.65 0.04 9.35
CA THR A 158 -8.58 1.03 9.48
C THR A 158 -9.14 2.29 10.16
N PRO A 159 -8.51 2.79 11.24
CA PRO A 159 -8.94 4.03 11.90
C PRO A 159 -8.49 5.24 11.04
N TYR A 160 -9.33 5.60 10.08
CA TYR A 160 -9.13 6.78 9.26
C TYR A 160 -9.45 8.05 10.03
N VAL A 161 -8.68 9.12 9.80
CA VAL A 161 -8.92 10.44 10.42
C VAL A 161 -10.23 11.04 9.95
N SER A 162 -10.51 10.92 8.65
CA SER A 162 -11.76 11.40 8.07
C SER A 162 -12.56 10.23 7.53
N ASP A 163 -13.88 10.30 7.66
CA ASP A 163 -14.75 9.45 6.87
C ASP A 163 -14.70 9.92 5.41
N ALA A 164 -14.26 9.03 4.52
CA ALA A 164 -14.23 9.27 3.08
C ALA A 164 -15.63 9.64 2.55
N TRP A 165 -16.70 9.14 3.18
CA TRP A 165 -18.06 9.35 2.70
C TRP A 165 -18.72 10.61 3.26
N ASN A 166 -18.14 11.23 4.30
CA ASN A 166 -18.57 12.54 4.77
C ASN A 166 -17.89 13.66 3.97
N VAL A 167 -18.27 13.76 2.69
CA VAL A 167 -17.67 14.71 1.72
C VAL A 167 -18.20 16.14 1.88
N ALA A 168 -19.38 16.33 2.48
CA ALA A 168 -20.07 17.62 2.52
C ALA A 168 -19.34 18.67 3.38
N ASP A 169 -18.58 18.21 4.38
CA ASP A 169 -17.92 19.07 5.35
C ASP A 169 -16.44 19.33 5.01
N HIS A 170 -15.91 18.72 3.94
CA HIS A 170 -14.46 18.70 3.67
C HIS A 170 -14.10 18.84 2.18
N ASP A 171 -13.76 20.07 1.74
CA ASP A 171 -13.36 20.37 0.37
C ASP A 171 -12.22 19.47 -0.17
N ALA A 172 -11.28 19.10 0.70
CA ALA A 172 -10.16 18.25 0.31
C ALA A 172 -10.58 16.79 0.04
N THR A 173 -11.57 16.29 0.79
CA THR A 173 -12.17 14.96 0.58
C THR A 173 -12.92 14.94 -0.75
N LEU A 174 -13.72 15.98 -1.02
CA LEU A 174 -14.45 16.13 -2.28
C LEU A 174 -13.49 16.13 -3.47
N ARG A 175 -12.42 16.94 -3.43
CA ARG A 175 -11.41 16.99 -4.51
C ARG A 175 -10.76 15.64 -4.78
N ASP A 176 -10.37 14.90 -3.74
CA ASP A 176 -9.74 13.58 -3.94
C ASP A 176 -10.74 12.56 -4.50
N HIS A 177 -11.99 12.58 -4.01
CA HIS A 177 -13.07 11.72 -4.52
C HIS A 177 -13.34 11.99 -6.00
N GLU A 178 -13.44 13.27 -6.39
CA GLU A 178 -13.64 13.66 -7.77
C GLU A 178 -12.46 13.28 -8.65
N ALA A 179 -11.22 13.42 -8.16
CA ALA A 179 -10.02 13.00 -8.88
C ALA A 179 -10.05 11.50 -9.17
N VAL A 180 -10.37 10.66 -8.18
CA VAL A 180 -10.48 9.21 -8.38
C VAL A 180 -11.66 8.86 -9.29
N ARG A 181 -12.83 9.46 -9.09
CA ARG A 181 -14.00 9.23 -9.97
C ARG A 181 -13.73 9.65 -11.41
N ARG A 182 -13.00 10.74 -11.63
CA ARG A 182 -12.56 11.19 -12.94
C ARG A 182 -11.65 10.14 -13.58
N TRP A 183 -10.62 9.69 -12.87
CA TRP A 183 -9.74 8.62 -13.34
C TRP A 183 -10.48 7.31 -13.64
N LEU A 184 -11.49 6.93 -12.84
CA LEU A 184 -12.35 5.76 -13.09
C LEU A 184 -13.23 5.86 -14.34
N ARG A 185 -13.39 7.05 -14.93
CA ARG A 185 -14.15 7.26 -16.18
C ARG A 185 -13.27 7.39 -17.41
N HIS A 186 -11.98 7.64 -17.26
CA HIS A 186 -11.07 7.80 -18.40
C HIS A 186 -10.61 6.47 -18.98
N ASP A 187 -10.40 6.39 -20.29
CA ASP A 187 -9.72 5.24 -20.87
C ASP A 187 -8.25 5.23 -20.47
N LEU A 188 -7.68 4.05 -20.25
CA LEU A 188 -6.24 3.92 -19.97
C LEU A 188 -5.47 4.11 -21.28
N THR A 189 -4.90 5.29 -21.49
CA THR A 189 -4.26 5.68 -22.75
C THR A 189 -2.79 6.07 -22.53
N GLY A 190 -1.86 5.21 -22.97
CA GLY A 190 -0.44 5.55 -23.12
C GLY A 190 0.31 5.82 -21.82
N VAL A 191 0.09 6.97 -21.18
CA VAL A 191 0.84 7.43 -20.01
C VAL A 191 0.60 6.53 -18.79
N GLU A 192 -0.62 6.05 -18.56
CA GLU A 192 -0.93 5.11 -17.48
C GLU A 192 -0.30 3.73 -17.71
N LEU A 193 0.11 3.43 -18.94
CA LEU A 193 0.68 2.15 -19.36
C LEU A 193 2.19 2.23 -19.57
N ALA A 194 2.80 3.38 -19.27
CA ALA A 194 4.24 3.53 -19.27
C ALA A 194 4.82 2.67 -18.14
N LEU A 195 5.56 1.64 -18.51
CA LEU A 195 6.26 0.81 -17.54
C LEU A 195 7.36 1.63 -16.86
N PRO A 196 7.48 1.57 -15.53
CA PRO A 196 8.60 2.21 -14.86
C PRO A 196 9.93 1.55 -15.29
N PRO A 197 11.06 2.27 -15.21
CA PRO A 197 12.38 1.67 -15.44
C PRO A 197 12.68 0.46 -14.54
N THR A 198 11.99 0.35 -13.39
CA THR A 198 12.08 -0.76 -12.45
C THR A 198 11.09 -1.90 -12.70
N ALA A 199 10.39 -1.90 -13.84
CA ALA A 199 9.54 -3.02 -14.22
C ALA A 199 10.39 -4.26 -14.54
N PRO A 200 9.95 -5.46 -14.11
CA PRO A 200 10.57 -6.71 -14.57
C PRO A 200 10.64 -6.77 -16.12
N PRO A 201 11.70 -7.33 -16.71
CA PRO A 201 11.90 -7.35 -18.18
C PRO A 201 10.73 -7.95 -18.96
N ASP A 202 10.05 -8.93 -18.37
CA ASP A 202 8.92 -9.64 -19.00
C ASP A 202 7.56 -8.95 -18.76
N THR A 203 7.56 -7.76 -18.16
CA THR A 203 6.32 -7.00 -17.94
C THR A 203 5.83 -6.43 -19.26
N SER A 204 4.62 -6.80 -19.67
CA SER A 204 3.99 -6.22 -20.86
C SER A 204 3.03 -5.08 -20.50
N PRO A 205 2.87 -4.08 -21.38
CA PRO A 205 1.83 -3.05 -21.23
C PRO A 205 0.41 -3.63 -21.09
N ASP A 206 0.13 -4.76 -21.73
CA ASP A 206 -1.16 -5.45 -21.62
C ASP A 206 -1.38 -6.07 -20.25
N ALA A 207 -0.34 -6.67 -19.67
CA ALA A 207 -0.41 -7.18 -18.30
C ALA A 207 -0.62 -6.04 -17.30
N LEU A 208 0.05 -4.90 -17.50
CA LEU A 208 -0.17 -3.70 -16.70
C LEU A 208 -1.61 -3.18 -16.86
N ARG A 209 -2.11 -3.05 -18.10
CA ARG A 209 -3.50 -2.66 -18.37
C ARG A 209 -4.48 -3.58 -17.65
N ALA A 210 -4.27 -4.89 -17.73
CA ALA A 210 -5.12 -5.86 -17.05
C ALA A 210 -5.09 -5.70 -15.53
N ALA A 211 -3.92 -5.44 -14.93
CA ALA A 211 -3.80 -5.17 -13.50
C ALA A 211 -4.53 -3.88 -13.10
N LEU A 212 -4.38 -2.81 -13.89
CA LEU A 212 -5.07 -1.55 -13.67
C LEU A 212 -6.58 -1.69 -13.74
N GLU A 213 -7.13 -2.40 -14.74
CA GLU A 213 -8.58 -2.61 -14.84
C GLU A 213 -9.14 -3.44 -13.67
N ARG A 214 -8.38 -4.43 -13.16
CA ARG A 214 -8.75 -5.13 -11.92
C ARG A 214 -8.76 -4.17 -10.72
N GLY A 215 -7.75 -3.31 -10.58
CA GLY A 215 -7.71 -2.28 -9.53
C GLY A 215 -8.85 -1.26 -9.64
N ARG A 216 -9.20 -0.83 -10.86
CA ARG A 216 -10.37 0.02 -11.13
C ARG A 216 -11.67 -0.66 -10.72
N THR A 217 -11.78 -1.97 -10.92
CA THR A 217 -12.93 -2.75 -10.49
C THR A 217 -13.07 -2.77 -8.97
N GLU A 218 -11.96 -2.92 -8.22
CA GLU A 218 -11.98 -2.82 -6.74
C GLU A 218 -12.47 -1.44 -6.29
N LEU A 219 -11.95 -0.37 -6.88
CA LEU A 219 -12.35 1.00 -6.56
C LEU A 219 -13.82 1.30 -6.91
N ARG A 220 -14.28 0.91 -8.12
CA ARG A 220 -15.69 1.09 -8.53
C ARG A 220 -16.64 0.41 -7.55
N ARG A 221 -16.36 -0.85 -7.20
CA ARG A 221 -17.15 -1.59 -6.20
C ARG A 221 -17.23 -0.87 -4.87
N MET A 222 -16.12 -0.34 -4.36
CA MET A 222 -16.10 0.45 -3.13
C MET A 222 -16.98 1.71 -3.23
N PHE A 223 -16.92 2.44 -4.35
CA PHE A 223 -17.77 3.62 -4.55
C PHE A 223 -19.26 3.28 -4.69
N ASP A 224 -19.59 2.17 -5.35
CA ASP A 224 -20.97 1.74 -5.58
C ASP A 224 -21.64 1.27 -4.28
N THR A 225 -20.89 0.64 -3.37
CA THR A 225 -21.40 0.21 -2.06
C THR A 225 -21.32 1.30 -0.97
N GLY A 226 -20.86 2.51 -1.32
CA GLY A 226 -20.60 3.57 -0.35
C GLY A 226 -19.58 3.18 0.71
N GLY A 227 -18.65 2.28 0.37
CA GLY A 227 -17.56 1.77 1.21
C GLY A 227 -17.99 1.02 2.47
N ASP A 228 -19.23 0.53 2.48
CA ASP A 228 -19.97 -0.17 3.54
C ASP A 228 -20.24 0.67 4.81
N ARG A 229 -21.48 1.17 4.93
CA ARG A 229 -21.99 2.12 5.96
C ARG A 229 -22.07 1.54 7.39
N ARG A 230 -21.01 0.89 7.87
CA ARG A 230 -20.84 0.45 9.27
C ARG A 230 -19.44 0.75 9.79
N SER A 231 -19.06 2.02 9.70
CA SER A 231 -18.31 2.66 10.78
C SER A 231 -19.37 3.39 11.60
N GLU A 232 -19.98 2.71 12.60
CA GLU A 232 -20.88 3.39 13.52
C GLU A 232 -20.17 4.61 14.14
N PRO A 233 -20.72 5.82 14.05
CA PRO A 233 -20.33 6.87 14.96
C PRO A 233 -21.15 6.77 16.25
N SER A 234 -20.44 6.94 17.37
CA SER A 234 -20.86 7.59 18.62
C SER A 234 -20.72 6.71 19.87
N ALA A 235 -19.63 6.93 20.61
CA ALA A 235 -19.74 7.00 22.06
C ALA A 235 -19.47 8.45 22.45
N ALA A 236 -20.39 8.98 23.26
CA ALA A 236 -20.53 10.34 23.76
C ALA A 236 -19.24 11.06 24.19
#